data_AF-A0A934GES4-F1
#
_entry.id   AF-A0A934GES4-F1
#
_cell.length_a   1.000
_cell.length_b   1.000
_cell.length_c   1.000
_cell.angle_alpha   90.00
_cell.angle_beta   90.00
_cell.angle_gamma   90.00
#
_symmetry.space_group_name_H-M   'P 1'
#
loop_
_entity.id
_entity.type
_entity.pdbx_description
1 polymer ?
#
loop_
_entity_poly.entity_id
_entity_poly.type
_entity_poly.pdbx_seq_one_letter_code
_entity_poly.pdbx_strand_id
1 'polypeptide(L)' 'MFDLAPETGTMRIRSLHPGVSVDEVQAKTGFEVIVPARVALTEAPSARELALLRTQVDPDGLLGTLRITR' A
#
# COMPACT_ATOMS: atom_id res chain seq x y z
N MET A 1 -0.75 -2.16 -2.75
CA MET A 1 -0.91 -1.22 -3.87
C MET A 1 -1.81 -1.82 -4.93
N PHE A 2 -2.78 -1.06 -5.39
CA PHE A 2 -3.63 -1.41 -6.53
C PHE A 2 -3.31 -0.54 -7.74
N ASP A 3 -3.61 -1.05 -8.93
CA ASP A 3 -3.77 -0.27 -10.15
C ASP A 3 -4.93 -0.85 -10.98
N LEU A 4 -5.20 -0.25 -12.13
CA LEU A 4 -6.24 -0.70 -13.05
C LEU A 4 -5.59 -1.47 -14.20
N ALA A 5 -6.14 -2.64 -14.53
CA ALA A 5 -5.76 -3.38 -15.72
C ALA A 5 -6.06 -2.52 -16.97
N PRO A 6 -5.07 -2.26 -17.85
CA PRO A 6 -5.24 -1.35 -18.99
C PRO A 6 -6.38 -1.75 -19.93
N GLU A 7 -6.61 -3.05 -20.08
CA GLU A 7 -7.54 -3.61 -21.06
C GLU A 7 -9.01 -3.52 -20.59
N THR A 8 -9.23 -3.68 -19.28
CA THR A 8 -10.57 -3.91 -18.69
C THR A 8 -10.96 -2.85 -17.68
N GLY A 9 -10.02 -2.03 -17.20
CA GLY A 9 -10.24 -1.09 -16.10
C GLY A 9 -10.54 -1.77 -14.75
N THR A 10 -10.37 -3.08 -14.65
CA THR A 10 -10.60 -3.82 -13.40
C THR A 10 -9.45 -3.66 -12.43
N MET A 11 -9.77 -3.66 -11.14
CA MET A 11 -8.78 -3.50 -10.08
C MET A 11 -7.92 -4.75 -9.94
N ARG A 12 -6.61 -4.56 -9.82
CA ARG A 12 -5.64 -5.65 -9.61
C ARG A 12 -4.63 -5.31 -8.53
N ILE A 13 -4.11 -6.34 -7.87
CA ILE A 13 -3.01 -6.20 -6.90
C ILE A 13 -1.71 -5.98 -7.68
N ARG A 14 -1.08 -4.81 -7.50
CA ARG A 14 0.24 -4.51 -8.06
C ARG A 14 1.37 -4.95 -7.12
N SER A 15 1.23 -4.67 -5.83
CA SER A 15 2.18 -5.07 -4.79
C SER A 15 1.52 -5.16 -3.42
N LEU A 16 2.14 -5.86 -2.48
CA LEU A 16 1.72 -5.92 -1.08
C LEU A 16 2.77 -5.26 -0.18
N HIS A 17 2.33 -4.56 0.86
CA HIS A 17 3.27 -4.17 1.89
C HIS A 17 3.77 -5.40 2.65
N PRO A 18 5.01 -5.39 3.18
CA PRO A 18 5.51 -6.49 3.99
C PRO A 18 4.54 -6.86 5.12
N GLY A 19 4.25 -8.15 5.27
CA GLY A 19 3.34 -8.68 6.29
C GLY A 19 1.86 -8.77 5.88
N VAL A 20 1.46 -8.24 4.72
CA VAL A 20 0.09 -8.36 4.21
C VAL A 20 -0.01 -9.54 3.23
N SER A 21 -1.02 -10.39 3.40
CA SER A 21 -1.30 -11.53 2.50
C SER A 21 -2.35 -11.20 1.45
N VAL A 22 -2.39 -11.96 0.36
CA VAL A 22 -3.46 -11.86 -0.67
C VAL A 22 -4.84 -12.11 -0.05
N ASP A 23 -4.95 -13.15 0.79
CA ASP A 23 -6.21 -13.53 1.43
C ASP A 23 -6.76 -12.41 2.32
N GLU A 24 -5.89 -11.74 3.07
CA GLU A 24 -6.28 -10.57 3.87
C GLU A 24 -6.80 -9.44 2.99
N VAL A 25 -6.16 -9.17 1.85
CA VAL A 25 -6.62 -8.15 0.90
C VAL A 25 -7.99 -8.52 0.33
N GLN A 26 -8.19 -9.77 -0.07
CA GLN A 26 -9.48 -10.23 -0.60
C GLN A 26 -10.58 -10.12 0.46
N ALA A 27 -10.33 -10.58 1.68
CA ALA A 27 -11.31 -10.54 2.77
C ALA A 27 -11.71 -9.10 3.17
N LYS A 28 -10.81 -8.13 2.98
CA LYS A 28 -11.05 -6.71 3.28
C LYS A 28 -11.54 -5.90 2.08
N THR A 29 -11.72 -6.52 0.91
CA THR A 29 -12.20 -5.85 -0.30
C THR A 29 -13.60 -6.36 -0.65
N GLY A 30 -14.56 -5.45 -0.80
CA GLY A 30 -15.97 -5.79 -1.04
C GLY A 30 -16.30 -6.32 -2.45
N PHE A 31 -15.29 -6.61 -3.26
CA PHE A 31 -15.40 -7.12 -4.63
C PHE A 31 -14.16 -7.94 -4.99
N GLU A 32 -14.26 -8.73 -6.04
CA GLU A 32 -13.15 -9.55 -6.53
C GLU A 32 -12.03 -8.66 -7.13
N VAL A 33 -10.80 -8.90 -6.68
CA VAL A 33 -9.60 -8.21 -7.18
C VAL A 33 -8.73 -9.20 -7.94
N ILE A 34 -8.22 -8.80 -9.09
CA ILE A 34 -7.30 -9.64 -9.87
C ILE A 34 -5.99 -9.83 -9.10
N VAL A 35 -5.60 -11.08 -8.91
CA VAL A 35 -4.32 -11.47 -8.29
C VAL A 35 -3.37 -11.99 -9.38
N PRO A 36 -2.23 -11.34 -9.64
CA PRO A 36 -1.24 -11.84 -10.58
C PRO A 36 -0.52 -13.08 -10.03
N ALA A 37 0.03 -13.91 -10.93
CA ALA A 37 0.77 -15.13 -10.55
C ALA A 37 1.97 -14.86 -9.62
N ARG A 38 2.53 -13.66 -9.66
CA ARG A 38 3.53 -13.17 -8.71
C ARG A 38 3.15 -11.78 -8.25
N VAL A 39 3.07 -11.61 -6.94
CA VAL A 39 2.80 -10.33 -6.30
C VAL A 39 4.10 -9.78 -5.72
N ALA A 40 4.51 -8.60 -6.17
CA ALA A 40 5.70 -7.94 -5.63
C ALA A 40 5.45 -7.41 -4.22
N LEU A 41 6.53 -7.24 -3.45
CA LEU A 41 6.46 -6.43 -2.23
C LEU A 41 6.67 -4.95 -2.57
N THR A 42 5.98 -4.07 -1.85
CA THR A 42 6.24 -2.64 -1.93
C THR A 42 7.64 -2.36 -1.40
N GLU A 43 8.43 -1.62 -2.18
CA GLU A 43 9.78 -1.22 -1.81
C GLU A 43 9.76 -0.39 -0.51
N ALA A 44 10.74 -0.66 0.36
CA ALA A 44 10.91 0.11 1.58
C ALA A 44 11.49 1.50 1.25
N PRO A 45 11.07 2.56 1.96
CA PRO A 45 11.69 3.87 1.79
C PRO A 45 13.18 3.85 2.12
N SER A 46 13.96 4.64 1.40
CA SER A 46 15.38 4.82 1.68
C SER A 46 15.63 5.55 3.00
N ALA A 47 16.84 5.40 3.54
CA ALA A 47 17.25 6.13 4.75
C ALA A 47 17.14 7.66 4.59
N ARG A 48 17.41 8.18 3.39
CA ARG A 48 17.29 9.61 3.08
C ARG A 48 15.83 10.07 3.11
N GLU A 49 14.93 9.31 2.49
CA GLU A 49 13.50 9.63 2.48
C GLU A 49 12.92 9.58 3.90
N LEU A 50 13.30 8.59 4.70
CA LEU A 50 12.89 8.50 6.10
C LEU A 50 13.42 9.68 6.94
N ALA A 51 14.66 10.11 6.70
CA ALA A 51 15.21 11.27 7.38
C ALA A 51 14.45 12.56 7.03
N LEU A 52 14.16 12.79 5.74
CA LEU A 52 13.36 13.94 5.29
C LEU A 52 11.95 13.90 5.88
N LEU A 53 11.29 12.74 5.83
CA LEU A 53 9.96 12.55 6.37
C LEU A 53 9.90 12.94 7.85
N ARG A 54 10.82 12.42 8.66
CA ARG A 54 10.81 12.57 10.12
C ARG A 54 11.33 13.92 10.63
N THR A 55 12.00 14.71 9.81
CA THR A 55 12.67 15.96 10.26
C THR A 55 12.17 17.21 9.56
N GLN A 56 11.62 17.10 8.35
CA GLN A 56 11.22 18.26 7.55
C GLN A 56 9.75 18.20 7.10
N VAL A 57 9.24 17.03 6.75
CA VAL A 57 7.88 16.89 6.18
C VAL A 57 6.84 16.64 7.27
N ASP A 58 7.11 15.72 8.18
CA ASP A 58 6.24 15.32 9.28
C ASP A 58 7.04 15.21 10.59
N PRO A 59 7.62 16.33 11.08
CA PRO A 59 8.43 16.33 12.29
C PRO A 59 7.63 15.95 13.54
N ASP A 60 6.33 16.23 13.55
CA ASP A 60 5.43 15.91 14.67
C ASP A 60 4.85 14.49 14.58
N GLY A 61 5.17 13.74 13.51
CA GLY A 61 4.76 12.35 13.34
C GLY A 61 3.25 12.15 13.13
N LEU A 62 2.54 13.15 12.62
CA LEU A 62 1.10 13.11 12.41
C LEU A 62 0.71 11.99 11.43
N LEU A 63 1.51 11.71 10.40
CA LEU A 63 1.20 10.65 9.43
C LEU A 63 1.21 9.25 10.04
N GLY A 64 2.03 9.02 11.07
CA GLY A 64 2.11 7.74 11.78
C GLY A 64 1.15 7.60 12.96
N THR A 65 0.74 8.72 13.56
CA THR A 65 0.00 8.75 14.82
C THR A 65 -1.45 9.19 14.68
N LEU A 66 -1.77 10.03 13.70
CA LEU A 66 -3.11 10.56 13.50
C LEU A 66 -4.04 9.45 12.99
N ARG A 67 -4.94 9.01 13.86
CA ARG A 67 -6.04 8.11 13.51
C ARG A 67 -7.24 8.96 13.09
N ILE A 68 -7.35 9.25 11.79
CA ILE A 68 -8.59 9.81 11.23
C ILE A 68 -9.61 8.67 11.17
N THR A 69 -10.36 8.51 12.25
CA THR A 69 -11.48 7.55 12.31
C THR A 69 -12.74 8.33 11.97
N ARG A 70 -13.46 7.92 10.94
CA ARG A 70 -14.81 8.40 10.63
C ARG A 70 -15.83 7.48 11.28
#